data_AF-A0AAE9MVH3-F1
#
_entry.id   AF-A0AAE9MVH3-F1
#
_cell.length_a   1.000
_cell.length_b   1.000
_cell.length_c   1.000
_cell.angle_alpha   90.00
_cell.angle_beta   90.00
_cell.angle_gamma   90.00
#
_symmetry.space_group_name_H-M   'P 1'
#
loop_
_entity.id
_entity.type
_entity.pdbx_description
1 polymer ?
#
loop_
_entity_poly.entity_id
_entity_poly.type
_entity_poly.pdbx_seq_one_letter_code
_entity_poly.pdbx_strand_id
1 'polypeptide(L)'
;MFFISLITVIITVSTFALVARILIAYWIYKDAQERNDEPLIWVLIVFFLSAVLGLVLYLVAARKSKRIKCTSCGFIQAAGIPFCGSCGKQMPHISDAVNKRNKANLWPLIAAAVLTLLSLIFSIILSIYIFKSAMDGEIENFFPDTNIAIMQTQTNFNNLWKAKFKYKTSENITTFTIKEGKNLKCLWNIDSGNISVEISFGDKLITSFDNNKDGNILNTEIDMSAYNDKKIKLKIKCSKASGSFEFNAR
;
A
#
# COMPACT_ATOMS: atom_id res chain seq x y z
N MET A 1 7.44 10.45 -11.80
CA MET A 1 6.63 11.33 -10.92
C MET A 1 5.83 10.58 -9.86
N PHE A 2 5.24 9.41 -10.18
CA PHE A 2 4.46 8.59 -9.22
C PHE A 2 5.20 8.25 -7.91
N PHE A 3 6.42 7.72 -7.98
CA PHE A 3 7.21 7.38 -6.77
C PHE A 3 7.53 8.60 -5.90
N ILE A 4 7.80 9.76 -6.53
CA ILE A 4 8.06 11.01 -5.82
C ILE A 4 6.79 11.45 -5.07
N SER A 5 5.63 11.37 -5.73
CA SER A 5 4.33 11.69 -5.11
C SER A 5 4.02 10.76 -3.93
N LEU A 6 4.27 9.46 -4.08
CA LEU A 6 4.09 8.46 -3.02
C LEU A 6 4.98 8.76 -1.80
N ILE A 7 6.27 9.04 -2.03
CA ILE A 7 7.22 9.40 -0.97
C ILE A 7 6.75 10.68 -0.26
N THR A 8 6.33 11.70 -1.01
CA THR A 8 5.82 12.95 -0.45
C THR A 8 4.58 12.72 0.44
N VAL A 9 3.65 11.85 0.05
CA VAL A 9 2.49 11.49 0.87
C VAL A 9 2.94 10.87 2.20
N ILE A 10 3.84 9.88 2.13
CA ILE A 10 4.33 9.17 3.33
C ILE A 10 5.01 10.13 4.30
N ILE A 11 5.88 11.01 3.80
CA ILE A 11 6.59 12.01 4.62
C ILE A 11 5.58 12.99 5.25
N THR A 12 4.62 13.47 4.47
CA THR A 12 3.61 14.43 4.93
C THR A 12 2.77 13.83 6.06
N VAL A 13 2.22 12.62 5.84
CA VAL A 13 1.41 11.90 6.84
C VAL A 13 2.23 11.61 8.10
N SER A 14 3.47 11.15 7.94
CA SER A 14 4.36 10.85 9.08
C SER A 14 4.64 12.11 9.92
N THR A 15 4.86 13.25 9.26
CA THR A 15 5.12 14.53 9.91
C THR A 15 3.89 14.99 10.72
N PHE A 16 2.70 14.99 10.10
CA PHE A 16 1.47 15.36 10.80
C PHE A 16 1.15 14.44 11.98
N ALA A 17 1.37 13.13 11.82
CA ALA A 17 1.20 12.16 12.91
C ALA A 17 2.15 12.43 14.08
N LEU A 18 3.40 12.82 13.79
CA LEU A 18 4.40 13.17 14.81
C LEU A 18 3.98 14.45 15.55
N VAL A 19 3.53 15.48 14.84
CA VAL A 19 3.03 16.73 15.46
C VAL A 19 1.83 16.45 16.36
N ALA A 20 0.88 15.63 15.92
CA ALA A 20 -0.27 15.24 16.74
C ALA A 20 0.15 14.50 18.03
N ARG A 21 1.14 13.60 17.95
CA ARG A 21 1.71 12.94 19.13
C ARG A 21 2.34 13.92 20.11
N ILE A 22 3.09 14.91 19.62
CA ILE A 22 3.70 15.94 20.46
C ILE A 22 2.62 16.77 21.17
N LEU A 23 1.54 17.15 20.49
CA LEU A 23 0.43 17.89 21.10
C LEU A 23 -0.25 17.11 22.23
N ILE A 24 -0.47 15.80 22.02
CA ILE A 24 -1.02 14.90 23.03
C ILE A 24 -0.06 14.77 24.22
N ALA A 25 1.24 14.55 23.95
CA ALA A 25 2.27 14.47 24.98
C ALA A 25 2.37 15.77 25.79
N TYR A 26 2.33 16.92 25.13
CA TYR A 26 2.33 18.24 25.78
C TYR A 26 1.11 18.41 26.69
N TRP A 27 -0.08 17.99 26.24
CA TRP A 27 -1.28 18.02 27.06
C TRP A 27 -1.14 17.13 28.30
N ILE A 28 -0.64 15.91 28.13
CA ILE A 28 -0.39 14.95 29.23
C ILE A 28 0.60 15.52 30.23
N TYR A 29 1.68 16.14 29.76
CA TYR A 29 2.67 16.79 30.61
C TYR A 29 2.02 17.85 31.50
N LYS A 30 1.27 18.77 30.88
CA LYS A 30 0.61 19.86 31.60
C LYS A 30 -0.44 19.34 32.58
N ASP A 31 -1.26 18.39 32.15
CA ASP A 31 -2.32 17.79 32.97
C ASP A 31 -1.75 16.95 34.13
N ALA A 32 -0.57 16.32 33.96
CA ALA A 32 0.14 15.61 35.04
C ALA A 32 0.84 16.58 36.01
N GLN A 33 1.45 17.66 35.49
CA GLN A 33 2.09 18.69 36.30
C GLN A 33 1.09 19.41 37.21
N GLU A 34 -0.10 19.72 36.71
CA GLU A 34 -1.20 20.29 37.51
C GLU A 34 -1.68 19.34 38.62
N ARG A 35 -1.38 18.05 38.51
CA ARG A 35 -1.81 17.00 39.45
C ARG A 35 -0.72 16.53 40.42
N ASN A 36 0.48 17.13 40.39
CA ASN A 36 1.65 16.70 41.17
C ASN A 36 2.01 15.21 40.98
N ASP A 37 1.65 14.62 39.83
CA ASP A 37 2.14 13.32 39.41
C ASP A 37 3.47 13.47 38.67
N GLU A 38 4.19 12.38 38.44
CA GLU A 38 5.46 12.37 37.69
C GLU A 38 5.21 12.57 36.17
N PRO A 39 5.35 13.79 35.62
CA PRO A 39 4.81 14.11 34.29
C PRO A 39 5.61 13.44 33.18
N LEU A 40 6.93 13.37 33.35
CA LEU A 40 7.86 12.83 32.36
C LEU A 40 7.63 11.34 32.11
N ILE A 41 7.33 10.56 33.14
CA ILE A 41 7.09 9.12 33.00
C ILE A 41 5.83 8.88 32.16
N TRP A 42 4.75 9.61 32.44
CA TRP A 42 3.50 9.50 31.68
C TRP A 42 3.67 9.92 30.23
N VAL A 43 4.42 11.01 29.97
CA VAL A 43 4.74 11.42 28.61
C VAL A 43 5.51 10.34 27.88
N LEU A 44 6.54 9.77 28.50
CA LEU A 44 7.40 8.78 27.85
C LEU A 44 6.63 7.50 27.53
N ILE A 45 5.84 6.99 28.48
CA ILE A 45 4.94 5.85 28.26
C ILE A 45 4.01 6.13 27.08
N VAL A 46 3.28 7.24 27.10
CA VAL A 46 2.26 7.53 26.08
C VAL A 46 2.88 7.84 24.71
N PHE A 47 4.07 8.44 24.66
CA PHE A 47 4.76 8.75 23.41
C PHE A 47 5.19 7.49 22.63
N PHE A 48 5.61 6.44 23.33
CA PHE A 48 6.00 5.17 22.71
C PHE A 48 4.81 4.24 22.43
N LEU A 49 3.69 4.41 23.14
CA LEU A 49 2.43 3.77 22.77
C LEU A 49 1.81 4.44 21.53
N SER A 50 0.81 3.79 20.94
CA SER A 50 0.00 4.46 19.93
C SER A 50 -0.70 5.67 20.57
N ALA A 51 -0.87 6.76 19.81
CA ALA A 51 -1.43 8.01 20.34
C ALA A 51 -2.79 7.80 21.05
N VAL A 52 -3.64 6.95 20.48
CA VAL A 52 -4.95 6.62 21.04
C VAL A 52 -4.82 5.72 22.27
N LEU A 53 -4.02 4.64 22.19
CA LEU A 53 -3.87 3.71 23.31
C LEU A 53 -3.19 4.37 24.51
N GLY A 54 -2.17 5.19 24.28
CA GLY A 54 -1.48 5.93 25.32
C GLY A 54 -2.40 6.95 25.99
N LEU A 55 -3.23 7.68 25.22
CA LEU A 55 -4.23 8.58 25.79
C LEU A 55 -5.26 7.84 26.64
N VAL A 56 -5.80 6.72 26.15
CA VAL A 56 -6.76 5.89 26.89
C VAL A 56 -6.12 5.35 28.18
N LEU A 57 -4.90 4.85 28.10
CA LEU A 57 -4.14 4.36 29.25
C LEU A 57 -3.95 5.46 30.30
N TYR A 58 -3.56 6.66 29.88
CA TYR A 58 -3.40 7.81 30.78
C TYR A 58 -4.71 8.21 31.45
N LEU A 59 -5.82 8.23 30.69
CA LEU A 59 -7.15 8.56 31.23
C LEU A 59 -7.64 7.52 32.25
N VAL A 60 -7.32 6.24 32.07
CA VAL A 60 -7.76 5.17 32.97
C VAL A 60 -6.84 5.05 34.18
N ALA A 61 -5.53 4.97 33.97
CA ALA A 61 -4.56 4.67 35.02
C ALA A 61 -4.14 5.92 35.79
N ALA A 62 -3.64 6.95 35.08
CA ALA A 62 -3.12 8.16 35.72
C ALA A 62 -4.25 9.05 36.27
N ARG A 63 -5.33 9.21 35.50
CA ARG A 63 -6.36 10.20 35.81
C ARG A 63 -7.39 9.78 36.85
N LYS A 64 -7.56 8.47 37.09
CA LYS A 64 -8.45 7.98 38.16
C LYS A 64 -7.78 7.96 39.53
N SER A 65 -6.46 7.77 39.63
CA SER A 65 -5.76 7.69 40.91
C SER A 65 -5.53 9.07 41.52
N LYS A 66 -6.52 9.59 42.25
CA LYS A 66 -6.31 10.81 43.04
C LYS A 66 -5.39 10.50 44.22
N ARG A 67 -4.32 11.29 44.37
CA ARG A 67 -3.44 11.27 45.54
C ARG A 67 -3.77 12.46 46.44
N ILE A 68 -3.81 12.27 47.76
CA ILE A 68 -3.99 13.32 48.75
C ILE A 68 -2.83 13.31 49.75
N LYS A 69 -2.38 14.51 50.13
CA LYS A 69 -1.32 14.71 51.11
C LYS A 69 -1.92 14.86 52.50
N CYS A 70 -1.42 14.11 53.47
CA CYS A 70 -1.82 14.26 54.87
C CYS A 70 -1.40 15.64 55.41
N THR A 71 -2.33 16.37 56.01
CA THR A 71 -2.08 17.69 56.61
C THR A 71 -1.23 17.62 57.88
N SER A 72 -1.16 16.46 58.53
CA SER A 72 -0.45 16.28 59.79
C SER A 72 0.98 15.76 59.65
N CYS A 73 1.23 14.81 58.75
CA CYS A 73 2.56 14.20 58.58
C CYS A 73 3.14 14.35 57.17
N GLY A 74 2.38 14.87 56.20
CA GLY A 74 2.84 15.04 54.83
C GLY A 74 2.87 13.77 53.97
N PHE A 75 2.47 12.60 54.50
CA PHE A 75 2.42 11.35 53.74
C PHE A 75 1.38 11.42 52.59
N ILE A 76 1.75 10.92 51.41
CA ILE A 76 0.91 10.94 50.20
C ILE A 76 0.28 9.56 50.01
N GLN A 77 -1.05 9.50 49.96
CA GLN A 77 -1.80 8.26 49.76
C GLN A 77 -2.97 8.42 48.80
N ALA A 78 -3.59 7.32 48.40
CA ALA A 78 -4.78 7.36 47.53
C ALA A 78 -5.96 8.07 48.23
N ALA A 79 -6.69 8.89 47.48
CA ALA A 79 -7.88 9.56 47.96
C ALA A 79 -8.99 8.54 48.27
N GLY A 80 -9.69 8.75 49.38
CA GLY A 80 -10.81 7.90 49.82
C GLY A 80 -10.49 6.90 50.92
N ILE A 81 -9.23 6.86 51.38
CA ILE A 81 -8.87 6.16 52.60
C ILE A 81 -9.17 7.10 53.79
N PRO A 82 -10.02 6.70 54.76
CA PRO A 82 -10.47 7.59 55.84
C PRO A 82 -9.38 7.96 56.85
N PHE A 83 -8.33 7.13 56.98
CA PHE A 83 -7.22 7.34 57.90
C PHE A 83 -5.87 7.32 57.18
N CYS A 84 -4.90 8.08 57.70
CA CYS A 84 -3.55 8.09 57.15
C CYS A 84 -2.81 6.79 57.45
N GLY A 85 -2.25 6.12 56.45
CA GLY A 85 -1.49 4.88 56.59
C GLY A 85 -0.14 5.02 57.29
N SER A 86 0.33 6.26 57.53
CA SER A 86 1.58 6.54 58.24
C SER A 86 1.34 7.06 59.67
N CYS A 87 0.46 8.05 59.85
CA CYS A 87 0.24 8.69 61.16
C CYS A 87 -1.10 8.36 61.83
N GLY A 88 -1.98 7.59 61.20
CA GLY A 88 -3.28 7.18 61.75
C GLY A 88 -4.34 8.29 61.85
N LYS A 89 -4.01 9.56 61.58
CA LYS A 89 -4.98 10.67 61.66
C LYS A 89 -6.01 10.62 60.53
N GLN A 90 -7.22 11.09 60.84
CA GLN A 90 -8.33 11.15 59.89
C GLN A 90 -7.99 12.08 58.72
N MET A 91 -8.27 11.63 57.50
CA MET A 91 -8.07 12.42 56.30
C MET A 91 -9.29 13.32 56.03
N PRO A 92 -9.11 14.50 55.42
CA PRO A 92 -10.22 15.35 55.00
C PRO A 92 -11.14 14.62 54.02
N HIS A 93 -12.45 14.87 54.12
CA HIS A 93 -13.47 14.23 53.28
C HIS A 93 -13.27 14.57 51.80
N ILE A 94 -13.51 13.58 50.93
CA ILE A 94 -13.26 13.62 49.48
C ILE A 94 -13.99 14.80 48.80
N SER A 95 -15.13 15.25 49.36
CA SER A 95 -15.98 16.32 48.80
C SER A 95 -15.22 17.63 48.57
N ASP A 96 -14.31 17.99 49.46
CA ASP A 96 -13.63 19.30 49.42
C ASP A 96 -12.47 19.30 48.42
N ALA A 97 -11.86 18.13 48.18
CA ALA A 97 -10.83 17.92 47.17
C ALA A 97 -11.40 17.74 45.75
N VAL A 98 -12.69 17.40 45.60
CA VAL A 98 -13.35 17.21 44.30
C VAL A 98 -13.75 18.54 43.66
N ASN A 99 -14.07 19.55 44.46
CA ASN A 99 -14.73 20.76 43.97
C ASN A 99 -13.78 21.78 43.31
N LYS A 100 -12.47 21.71 43.58
CA LYS A 100 -11.45 22.59 42.99
C LYS A 100 -10.90 22.06 41.66
N ARG A 101 -11.77 21.51 40.81
CA ARG A 101 -11.35 20.96 39.51
C ARG A 101 -11.17 22.11 38.53
N ASN A 102 -9.94 22.61 38.38
CA ASN A 102 -9.62 23.43 37.22
C ASN A 102 -9.94 22.61 35.95
N LYS A 103 -10.74 23.20 35.07
CA LYS A 103 -11.16 22.56 33.83
C LYS A 103 -9.91 22.35 32.98
N ALA A 104 -9.42 21.12 32.90
CA ALA A 104 -8.22 20.81 32.11
C ALA A 104 -8.37 21.38 30.70
N ASN A 105 -7.36 22.10 30.21
CA ASN A 105 -7.43 22.74 28.91
C ASN A 105 -7.38 21.69 27.80
N LEU A 106 -8.53 21.35 27.23
CA LEU A 106 -8.68 20.31 26.20
C LEU A 106 -8.29 20.77 24.79
N TRP A 107 -7.96 22.06 24.60
CA TRP A 107 -7.59 22.61 23.29
C TRP A 107 -6.50 21.83 22.54
N PRO A 108 -5.39 21.40 23.17
CA PRO A 108 -4.36 20.65 22.45
C PRO A 108 -4.85 19.29 21.93
N LEU A 109 -5.77 18.63 22.65
CA LEU A 109 -6.38 17.38 22.21
C LEU A 109 -7.32 17.60 21.01
N ILE A 110 -8.11 18.67 21.04
CA ILE A 110 -8.97 19.05 19.92
C ILE A 110 -8.11 19.39 18.70
N ALA A 111 -7.05 20.18 18.88
CA ALA A 111 -6.12 20.53 17.82
C ALA A 111 -5.45 19.27 17.21
N ALA A 112 -5.00 18.33 18.03
CA ALA A 112 -4.45 17.06 17.56
C ALA A 112 -5.46 16.24 16.76
N ALA A 113 -6.71 16.14 17.24
CA ALA A 113 -7.77 15.41 16.55
C ALA A 113 -8.11 16.05 15.19
N VAL A 114 -8.31 17.37 15.15
CA VAL A 114 -8.59 18.11 13.91
C VAL A 114 -7.43 17.97 12.93
N LEU A 115 -6.18 18.10 13.40
CA LEU A 115 -4.99 17.94 12.56
C LEU A 115 -4.92 16.54 11.93
N THR A 116 -5.19 15.50 12.71
CA THR A 116 -5.22 14.12 12.17
C THR A 116 -6.31 13.94 11.13
N LEU A 117 -7.53 14.48 11.36
CA LEU A 117 -8.62 14.40 10.40
C LEU A 117 -8.29 15.13 9.10
N LEU A 118 -7.75 16.35 9.17
CA LEU A 118 -7.33 17.12 8.01
C LEU A 118 -6.24 16.39 7.21
N SER A 119 -5.27 15.77 7.90
CA SER A 119 -4.22 14.99 7.24
C SER A 119 -4.77 13.76 6.51
N LEU A 120 -5.79 13.09 7.06
CA LEU A 120 -6.45 11.96 6.42
C LEU A 120 -7.23 12.39 5.18
N ILE A 121 -8.01 13.48 5.28
CA ILE A 121 -8.77 14.05 4.16
C ILE A 121 -7.81 14.45 3.03
N PHE A 122 -6.73 15.16 3.34
CA PHE A 122 -5.73 15.55 2.36
C PHE A 122 -5.09 14.33 1.66
N SER A 123 -4.78 13.29 2.43
CA SER A 123 -4.20 12.04 1.89
C SER A 123 -5.16 11.31 0.94
N ILE A 124 -6.46 11.32 1.23
CA ILE A 124 -7.50 10.73 0.38
C ILE A 124 -7.65 11.53 -0.92
N ILE A 125 -7.66 12.86 -0.85
CA ILE A 125 -7.74 13.71 -2.04
C ILE A 125 -6.53 13.48 -2.94
N LEU A 126 -5.33 13.44 -2.35
CA LEU A 126 -4.09 13.21 -3.09
C LEU A 126 -4.04 11.80 -3.70
N SER A 127 -4.53 10.78 -3.00
CA SER A 127 -4.59 9.43 -3.55
C SER A 127 -5.54 9.31 -4.73
N ILE A 128 -6.70 10.00 -4.69
CA ILE A 128 -7.63 10.09 -5.82
C ILE A 128 -6.97 10.77 -7.02
N TYR A 129 -6.21 11.85 -6.79
CA TYR A 129 -5.48 12.55 -7.86
C TYR A 129 -4.44 11.64 -8.52
N ILE A 130 -3.63 10.93 -7.71
CA ILE A 130 -2.64 9.97 -8.20
C ILE A 130 -3.31 8.82 -8.97
N PHE A 131 -4.46 8.34 -8.49
CA PHE A 131 -5.21 7.28 -9.16
C PHE A 131 -5.76 7.74 -10.50
N LYS A 132 -6.25 8.98 -10.59
CA LYS A 132 -6.71 9.57 -11.84
C LYS A 132 -5.57 9.67 -12.86
N SER A 133 -4.40 10.19 -12.46
CA SER A 133 -3.25 10.26 -13.37
C SER A 133 -2.74 8.88 -13.80
N ALA A 134 -2.93 7.86 -12.97
CA ALA A 134 -2.65 6.47 -13.36
C ALA A 134 -3.62 5.92 -14.42
N MET A 135 -4.91 6.29 -14.35
CA MET A 135 -5.93 5.83 -15.29
C MET A 135 -5.92 6.57 -16.64
N ASP A 136 -5.53 7.85 -16.65
CA ASP A 136 -5.51 8.69 -17.86
C ASP A 136 -4.35 8.34 -18.85
N GLY A 137 -3.61 7.24 -18.61
CA GLY A 137 -2.65 6.69 -19.57
C GLY A 137 -1.25 7.31 -19.54
N GLU A 138 -0.96 8.26 -18.64
CA GLU A 138 0.41 8.83 -18.48
C GLU A 138 1.46 7.80 -18.04
N ILE A 139 1.03 6.63 -17.54
CA ILE A 139 1.90 5.50 -17.22
C ILE A 139 2.53 4.88 -18.48
N GLU A 140 1.89 4.97 -19.64
CA GLU A 140 2.42 4.42 -20.91
C GLU A 140 3.67 5.16 -21.39
N ASN A 141 3.73 6.49 -21.18
CA ASN A 141 4.90 7.30 -21.52
C ASN A 141 6.08 7.08 -20.55
N PHE A 142 5.84 6.44 -19.41
CA PHE A 142 6.85 6.20 -18.39
C PHE A 142 7.44 4.79 -18.45
N PHE A 143 6.75 3.86 -19.10
CA PHE A 143 7.18 2.48 -19.27
C PHE A 143 7.03 1.99 -20.72
N PRO A 144 7.81 2.55 -21.66
CA PRO A 144 7.69 2.22 -23.08
C PRO A 144 7.93 0.74 -23.39
N ASP A 145 8.70 0.05 -22.54
CA ASP A 145 9.06 -1.37 -22.68
C ASP A 145 8.60 -2.21 -21.48
N THR A 146 7.39 -1.97 -20.96
CA THR A 146 6.88 -2.83 -19.90
C THR A 146 6.53 -4.20 -20.45
N ASN A 147 7.36 -5.20 -20.12
CA ASN A 147 7.06 -6.61 -20.28
C ASN A 147 6.24 -7.08 -19.07
N ILE A 148 4.96 -6.71 -19.03
CA ILE A 148 4.04 -7.11 -17.97
C ILE A 148 3.14 -8.23 -18.49
N ALA A 149 3.19 -9.38 -17.83
CA ALA A 149 2.25 -10.47 -18.04
C ALA A 149 1.59 -10.86 -16.71
N ILE A 150 0.27 -10.83 -16.66
CA ILE A 150 -0.52 -11.18 -15.47
C ILE A 150 -1.28 -12.47 -15.75
N MET A 151 -1.17 -13.44 -14.83
CA MET A 151 -1.75 -14.78 -14.96
C MET A 151 -1.31 -15.49 -16.25
N GLN A 152 0.00 -15.49 -16.53
CA GLN A 152 0.55 -16.21 -17.67
C GLN A 152 0.86 -17.68 -17.32
N THR A 153 0.41 -18.59 -18.18
CA THR A 153 0.93 -19.97 -18.25
C THR A 153 1.54 -20.20 -19.62
N GLN A 154 2.66 -20.91 -19.67
CA GLN A 154 3.39 -21.21 -20.89
C GLN A 154 3.83 -22.67 -20.89
N THR A 155 3.64 -23.34 -22.02
CA THR A 155 4.07 -24.72 -22.24
C THR A 155 4.81 -24.78 -23.56
N ASN A 156 6.02 -25.36 -23.55
CA ASN A 156 6.82 -25.58 -24.75
C ASN A 156 7.27 -27.05 -24.77
N PHE A 157 6.62 -27.87 -25.58
CA PHE A 157 6.87 -29.31 -25.63
C PHE A 157 6.67 -29.86 -27.04
N ASN A 158 7.66 -30.59 -27.56
CA ASN A 158 7.58 -31.34 -28.82
C ASN A 158 7.00 -30.54 -30.01
N ASN A 159 7.63 -29.42 -30.35
CA ASN A 159 7.22 -28.48 -31.42
C ASN A 159 5.90 -27.74 -31.19
N LEU A 160 5.30 -27.88 -29.99
CA LEU A 160 4.13 -27.14 -29.54
C LEU A 160 4.53 -26.03 -28.57
N TRP A 161 4.21 -24.78 -28.90
CA TRP A 161 4.31 -23.65 -28.00
C TRP A 161 2.93 -23.05 -27.72
N LYS A 162 2.46 -23.19 -26.49
CA LYS A 162 1.17 -22.68 -26.04
C LYS A 162 1.38 -21.66 -24.93
N ALA A 163 0.70 -20.52 -25.00
CA ALA A 163 0.65 -19.55 -23.92
C ALA A 163 -0.77 -19.04 -23.71
N LYS A 164 -1.15 -18.85 -22.45
CA LYS A 164 -2.41 -18.22 -22.04
C LYS A 164 -2.10 -17.11 -21.04
N PHE A 165 -2.70 -15.95 -21.23
CA PHE A 165 -2.48 -14.76 -20.41
C PHE A 165 -3.78 -13.97 -20.26
N LYS A 166 -4.04 -13.43 -19.06
CA LYS A 166 -5.20 -12.57 -18.81
C LYS A 166 -4.93 -11.10 -19.15
N TYR A 167 -3.66 -10.71 -19.05
CA TYR A 167 -3.19 -9.40 -19.49
C TYR A 167 -1.72 -9.53 -19.91
N LYS A 168 -1.38 -9.05 -21.10
CA LYS A 168 -0.02 -9.03 -21.60
C LYS A 168 0.25 -7.78 -22.43
N THR A 169 1.24 -7.01 -22.00
CA THR A 169 1.90 -5.95 -22.77
C THR A 169 3.36 -6.32 -22.78
N SER A 170 3.92 -6.68 -23.94
CA SER A 170 5.31 -7.11 -24.07
C SER A 170 5.73 -7.23 -25.53
N GLU A 171 6.99 -6.96 -25.82
CA GLU A 171 7.65 -7.36 -27.06
C GLU A 171 8.53 -8.58 -26.77
N ASN A 172 8.12 -9.75 -27.24
CA ASN A 172 8.84 -11.00 -27.00
C ASN A 172 9.33 -11.59 -28.32
N ILE A 173 10.64 -11.82 -28.41
CA ILE A 173 11.27 -12.46 -29.56
C ILE A 173 11.64 -13.88 -29.14
N THR A 174 10.97 -14.87 -29.70
CA THR A 174 11.32 -16.28 -29.52
C THR A 174 11.91 -16.84 -30.81
N THR A 175 12.93 -17.67 -30.69
CA THR A 175 13.51 -18.39 -31.83
C THR A 175 13.14 -19.85 -31.71
N PHE A 176 12.56 -20.44 -32.74
CA PHE A 176 12.27 -21.87 -32.79
C PHE A 176 13.07 -22.54 -33.91
N THR A 177 13.49 -23.78 -33.67
CA THR A 177 14.14 -24.63 -34.67
C THR A 177 13.13 -25.69 -35.09
N ILE A 178 12.69 -25.65 -36.34
CA ILE A 178 11.80 -26.70 -36.87
C ILE A 178 12.68 -27.91 -37.18
N LYS A 179 12.52 -28.98 -36.40
CA LYS A 179 13.27 -30.23 -36.61
C LYS A 179 12.55 -31.22 -37.52
N GLU A 180 11.21 -31.30 -37.45
CA GLU A 180 10.42 -32.29 -38.20
C GLU A 180 9.00 -31.78 -38.44
N GLY A 181 8.82 -30.76 -39.29
CA GLY A 181 7.48 -30.31 -39.68
C GLY A 181 7.44 -29.53 -40.97
N LYS A 182 6.50 -29.86 -41.86
CA LYS A 182 6.30 -29.19 -43.16
C LYS A 182 5.48 -27.92 -43.02
N ASN A 183 4.56 -27.86 -42.06
CA ASN A 183 3.59 -26.77 -41.89
C ASN A 183 3.60 -26.23 -40.44
N LEU A 184 3.59 -24.90 -40.30
CA LEU A 184 3.36 -24.25 -39.00
C LEU A 184 1.88 -23.88 -38.88
N LYS A 185 1.19 -24.51 -37.94
CA LYS A 185 -0.17 -24.15 -37.57
C LYS A 185 -0.13 -23.11 -36.45
N CYS A 186 -0.69 -21.93 -36.73
CA CYS A 186 -0.77 -20.83 -35.78
C CYS A 186 -2.24 -20.63 -35.38
N LEU A 187 -2.56 -20.93 -34.13
CA LEU A 187 -3.89 -20.75 -33.53
C LEU A 187 -3.84 -19.58 -32.56
N TRP A 188 -4.68 -18.59 -32.80
CA TRP A 188 -4.80 -17.39 -31.99
C TRP A 188 -6.21 -17.28 -31.47
N ASN A 189 -6.37 -17.13 -30.16
CA ASN A 189 -7.64 -16.80 -29.55
C ASN A 189 -7.44 -15.56 -28.67
N ILE A 190 -7.78 -14.39 -29.23
CA ILE A 190 -7.59 -13.09 -28.57
C ILE A 190 -8.96 -12.62 -28.11
N ASP A 191 -9.13 -12.52 -26.80
CA ASP A 191 -10.37 -12.06 -26.18
C ASP A 191 -10.48 -10.53 -26.30
N SER A 192 -9.37 -9.82 -26.12
CA SER A 192 -9.31 -8.36 -26.28
C SER A 192 -7.89 -7.83 -26.51
N GLY A 193 -7.77 -6.69 -27.20
CA GLY A 193 -6.52 -5.93 -27.37
C GLY A 193 -5.72 -6.24 -28.63
N ASN A 194 -4.55 -5.61 -28.77
CA ASN A 194 -3.78 -5.63 -30.02
C ASN A 194 -2.61 -6.59 -29.93
N ILE A 195 -2.50 -7.51 -30.89
CA ILE A 195 -1.32 -8.38 -31.04
C ILE A 195 -0.82 -8.29 -32.47
N SER A 196 0.45 -7.93 -32.62
CA SER A 196 1.18 -8.05 -33.88
C SER A 196 2.22 -9.17 -33.79
N VAL A 197 2.28 -9.98 -34.83
CA VAL A 197 3.14 -11.15 -34.91
C VAL A 197 3.92 -11.08 -36.19
N GLU A 198 5.23 -11.05 -36.06
CA GLU A 198 6.16 -10.98 -37.18
C GLU A 198 7.00 -12.25 -37.21
N ILE A 199 6.89 -12.99 -38.31
CA ILE A 199 7.68 -14.19 -38.56
C ILE A 199 8.80 -13.82 -39.53
N SER A 200 10.05 -13.96 -39.07
CA SER A 200 11.25 -13.62 -39.83
C SER A 200 12.21 -14.80 -39.93
N PHE A 201 12.80 -14.97 -41.11
CA PHE A 201 13.86 -15.94 -41.36
C PHE A 201 15.16 -15.21 -41.70
N GLY A 202 16.12 -15.21 -40.77
CA GLY A 202 17.30 -14.35 -40.88
C GLY A 202 16.88 -12.87 -40.87
N ASP A 203 17.16 -12.17 -41.97
CA ASP A 203 16.76 -10.76 -42.21
C ASP A 203 15.55 -10.65 -43.18
N LYS A 204 14.95 -11.78 -43.58
CA LYS A 204 13.82 -11.80 -44.52
C LYS A 204 12.50 -12.04 -43.79
N LEU A 205 11.59 -11.08 -43.87
CA LEU A 205 10.23 -11.17 -43.32
C LEU A 205 9.40 -12.14 -44.18
N ILE A 206 8.85 -13.18 -43.55
CA ILE A 206 8.03 -14.19 -44.23
C ILE A 206 6.57 -13.72 -44.24
N THR A 207 6.03 -13.40 -43.07
CA THR A 207 4.65 -12.94 -42.90
C THR A 207 4.50 -12.11 -41.62
N SER A 208 3.64 -11.12 -41.68
CA SER A 208 3.18 -10.34 -40.52
C SER A 208 1.67 -10.51 -40.36
N PHE A 209 1.23 -10.78 -39.15
CA PHE A 209 -0.19 -10.82 -38.79
C PHE A 209 -0.47 -9.75 -37.74
N ASP A 210 -1.36 -8.83 -38.08
CA ASP A 210 -1.89 -7.86 -37.14
C ASP A 210 -3.34 -8.25 -36.83
N ASN A 211 -3.60 -8.62 -35.59
CA ASN A 211 -4.97 -8.80 -35.12
C ASN A 211 -5.32 -7.62 -34.21
N ASN A 212 -6.15 -6.73 -34.76
CA ASN A 212 -6.64 -5.49 -34.16
C ASN A 212 -8.18 -5.57 -33.92
N LYS A 213 -8.73 -6.78 -33.76
CA LYS A 213 -10.16 -6.99 -33.56
C LYS A 213 -10.40 -7.99 -32.43
N ASP A 214 -11.15 -7.53 -31.42
CA ASP A 214 -11.60 -8.32 -30.28
C ASP A 214 -12.42 -9.55 -30.74
N GLY A 215 -12.21 -10.70 -30.10
CA GLY A 215 -13.00 -11.92 -30.31
C GLY A 215 -12.68 -12.69 -31.60
N ASN A 216 -11.51 -12.49 -32.21
CA ASN A 216 -11.16 -13.11 -33.47
C ASN A 216 -10.26 -14.35 -33.29
N ILE A 217 -10.73 -15.50 -33.78
CA ILE A 217 -9.96 -16.75 -33.81
C ILE A 217 -9.29 -16.86 -35.19
N LEU A 218 -7.98 -16.67 -35.25
CA LEU A 218 -7.19 -16.86 -36.47
C LEU A 218 -6.53 -18.24 -36.44
N ASN A 219 -6.83 -19.05 -37.45
CA ASN A 219 -6.12 -20.31 -37.73
C ASN A 219 -5.41 -20.15 -39.07
N THR A 220 -4.09 -19.92 -39.04
CA THR A 220 -3.28 -19.80 -40.24
C THR A 220 -2.31 -20.98 -40.31
N GLU A 221 -2.31 -21.65 -41.46
CA GLU A 221 -1.35 -22.69 -41.78
C GLU A 221 -0.36 -22.11 -42.78
N ILE A 222 0.91 -22.05 -42.39
CA ILE A 222 2.01 -21.53 -43.21
C ILE A 222 2.81 -22.73 -43.66
N ASP A 223 2.90 -22.93 -44.98
CA ASP A 223 3.78 -23.91 -45.58
C ASP A 223 5.24 -23.46 -45.39
N MET A 224 6.00 -24.23 -44.63
CA MET A 224 7.39 -23.96 -44.28
C MET A 224 8.36 -24.95 -44.94
N SER A 225 7.89 -25.70 -45.95
CA SER A 225 8.66 -26.74 -46.66
C SER A 225 10.01 -26.25 -47.22
N ALA A 226 10.16 -24.95 -47.49
CA ALA A 226 11.40 -24.34 -47.99
C ALA A 226 12.47 -24.04 -46.90
N TYR A 227 12.15 -24.21 -45.62
CA TYR A 227 12.97 -23.77 -44.47
C TYR A 227 13.32 -24.90 -43.48
N ASN A 228 13.28 -26.15 -43.94
CA ASN A 228 13.63 -27.33 -43.14
C ASN A 228 15.04 -27.18 -42.51
N ASP A 229 15.18 -27.57 -41.23
CA ASP A 229 16.40 -27.44 -40.41
C ASP A 229 16.92 -26.02 -40.13
N LYS A 230 16.15 -24.97 -40.45
CA LYS A 230 16.59 -23.59 -40.22
C LYS A 230 15.91 -22.94 -39.01
N LYS A 231 16.65 -22.04 -38.33
CA LYS A 231 16.14 -21.28 -37.17
C LYS A 231 15.24 -20.14 -37.62
N ILE A 232 14.00 -20.11 -37.15
CA ILE A 232 13.04 -19.05 -37.46
C ILE A 232 12.89 -18.15 -36.22
N LYS A 233 12.92 -16.84 -36.44
CA LYS A 233 12.70 -15.82 -35.41
C LYS A 233 11.24 -15.36 -35.46
N LEU A 234 10.59 -15.40 -34.32
CA LEU A 234 9.21 -15.00 -34.14
C LEU A 234 9.17 -13.84 -33.15
N LYS A 235 8.83 -12.66 -33.65
CA LYS A 235 8.62 -11.48 -32.81
C LYS A 235 7.12 -11.34 -32.58
N ILE A 236 6.71 -11.43 -31.32
CA ILE A 236 5.34 -11.21 -30.89
C ILE A 236 5.31 -9.92 -30.07
N LYS A 237 4.53 -8.95 -30.53
CA LYS A 237 4.28 -7.71 -29.81
C LYS A 237 2.83 -7.68 -29.38
N CYS A 238 2.63 -7.78 -28.07
CA CYS A 238 1.31 -7.67 -27.44
C CYS A 238 1.18 -6.27 -26.82
N SER A 239 0.05 -5.61 -27.07
CA SER A 239 -0.31 -4.34 -26.43
C SER A 239 -1.70 -4.48 -25.78
N LYS A 240 -1.72 -4.51 -24.43
CA LYS A 240 -2.93 -4.69 -23.62
C LYS A 240 -3.79 -5.89 -24.03
N ALA A 241 -3.15 -6.99 -24.41
CA ALA A 241 -3.87 -8.13 -24.95
C ALA A 241 -4.26 -9.14 -23.87
N SER A 242 -5.43 -9.77 -24.03
CA SER A 242 -5.90 -10.93 -23.28
C SER A 242 -6.16 -12.08 -24.25
N GLY A 243 -5.75 -13.30 -23.89
CA GLY A 243 -6.09 -14.48 -24.66
C GLY A 243 -5.08 -15.62 -24.58
N SER A 244 -5.05 -16.42 -25.64
CA SER A 244 -4.11 -17.52 -25.80
C SER A 244 -3.62 -17.64 -27.23
N PHE A 245 -2.38 -18.09 -27.38
CA PHE A 245 -1.83 -18.48 -28.66
C PHE A 245 -1.22 -19.88 -28.57
N GLU A 246 -1.29 -20.59 -29.68
CA GLU A 246 -0.75 -21.93 -29.85
C GLU A 246 -0.06 -22.03 -31.22
N PHE A 247 1.22 -22.36 -31.19
CA PHE A 247 2.04 -22.63 -32.36
C PHE A 247 2.41 -24.09 -32.38
N ASN A 248 2.14 -24.77 -33.49
CA ASN A 248 2.44 -26.18 -33.65
C ASN A 248 3.14 -26.41 -35.00
N ALA A 249 4.40 -26.81 -34.97
CA ALA A 249 5.13 -27.21 -36.19
C ALA A 249 4.98 -28.73 -36.38
N ARG A 250 4.28 -29.14 -37.45
CA ARG A 250 4.01 -30.54 -37.83
C ARG A 250 4.36 -30.82 -39.28
#